data_AF-A0AAN7X6I7-F1
#
_entry.id   AF-A0AAN7X6I7-F1
#
_cell.length_a   1.000
_cell.length_b   1.000
_cell.length_c   1.000
_cell.angle_alpha   90.00
_cell.angle_beta   90.00
_cell.angle_gamma   90.00
#
_symmetry.space_group_name_H-M   'P 1'
#
loop_
_entity.id
_entity.type
_entity.pdbx_description
1 polymer ?
#
loop_
_entity_poly.entity_id
_entity_poly.type
_entity_poly.pdbx_seq_one_letter_code
_entity_poly.pdbx_strand_id
1 'polypeptide(L)'
;MQHKEDSPGTRREIRSKYRELILSVQKNREDMLSASNNKLTEVLEKANKLFQDVRQPREAALDAQLLVVTTDLGNEKASQLSAEGASFDSVAFTEHLLSYMGLKRLTNGEDGQQNGAAFGYLPQDAWQKVAQRAENCFRAAPSFHYM
;
A
#
# COMPACT_ATOMS: atom_id res chain seq x y z
N MET A 1 28.85 -18.81 15.54
CA MET A 1 27.41 -18.77 15.86
C MET A 1 27.25 -19.31 17.27
N GLN A 2 26.75 -18.50 18.20
CA GLN A 2 26.64 -18.88 19.60
C GLN A 2 25.31 -19.66 19.76
N HIS A 3 25.39 -20.98 19.87
CA HIS A 3 24.23 -21.80 20.18
C HIS A 3 23.75 -21.41 21.57
N LYS A 4 22.61 -20.70 21.68
CA LYS A 4 21.87 -20.62 22.94
C LYS A 4 21.57 -22.05 23.39
N GLU A 5 21.88 -22.36 24.64
CA GLU A 5 21.55 -23.65 25.22
C GLU A 5 20.04 -23.92 25.09
N ASP A 6 19.71 -25.08 24.53
CA ASP A 6 18.34 -25.60 24.49
C ASP A 6 17.97 -26.09 25.90
N SER A 7 17.51 -25.16 26.73
CA SER A 7 16.99 -25.44 28.06
C SER A 7 15.45 -25.52 28.04
N PRO A 8 14.84 -26.26 28.98
CA PRO A 8 13.39 -26.21 29.17
C PRO A 8 12.86 -24.79 29.45
N GLY A 9 13.69 -23.93 30.07
CA GLY A 9 13.38 -22.54 30.37
C GLY A 9 13.25 -21.68 29.12
N THR A 10 14.24 -21.73 28.23
CA THR A 10 14.23 -20.99 26.95
C THR A 10 13.05 -21.42 26.08
N ARG A 11 12.75 -22.72 26.02
CA ARG A 11 11.53 -23.26 25.36
C ARG A 11 10.22 -22.76 25.96
N ARG A 12 10.15 -22.58 27.28
CA ARG A 12 8.96 -21.99 27.93
C ARG A 12 8.82 -20.51 27.56
N GLU A 13 9.93 -19.79 27.53
CA GLU A 13 9.96 -18.36 27.17
C GLU A 13 9.53 -18.14 25.71
N ILE A 14 10.07 -18.93 24.77
CA ILE A 14 9.69 -18.88 23.34
C ILE A 14 8.17 -19.07 23.19
N ARG A 15 7.60 -20.08 23.87
CA ARG A 15 6.15 -20.30 23.85
C ARG A 15 5.35 -19.16 24.49
N SER A 16 5.89 -18.45 25.49
CA SER A 16 5.25 -17.24 26.04
C SER A 16 5.22 -16.14 25.00
N LYS A 17 6.37 -15.86 24.37
CA LYS A 17 6.49 -14.81 23.35
C LYS A 17 5.59 -15.05 22.14
N TYR A 18 5.49 -16.28 21.65
CA TYR A 18 4.54 -16.60 20.57
C TYR A 18 3.09 -16.36 20.99
N ARG A 19 2.69 -16.75 22.20
CA ARG A 19 1.31 -16.49 22.68
C ARG A 19 1.04 -15.00 22.83
N GLU A 20 2.00 -14.23 23.35
CA GLU A 20 1.91 -12.78 23.43
C GLU A 20 1.78 -12.13 22.05
N LEU A 21 2.56 -12.57 21.06
CA LEU A 21 2.44 -12.11 19.68
C LEU A 21 1.07 -12.42 19.10
N ILE A 22 0.59 -13.66 19.20
CA ILE A 22 -0.74 -14.07 18.71
C ILE A 22 -1.84 -13.20 19.36
N LEU A 23 -1.80 -13.02 20.68
CA LEU A 23 -2.75 -12.17 21.39
C LEU A 23 -2.67 -10.71 20.95
N SER A 24 -1.47 -10.19 20.72
CA SER A 24 -1.27 -8.81 20.27
C SER A 24 -1.84 -8.56 18.87
N VAL A 25 -1.68 -9.53 17.96
CA VAL A 25 -2.22 -9.46 16.60
C VAL A 25 -3.74 -9.51 16.62
N GLN A 26 -4.31 -10.41 17.43
CA GLN A 26 -5.77 -10.55 17.56
C GLN A 26 -6.42 -9.33 18.23
N LYS A 27 -5.79 -8.76 19.27
CA LYS A 27 -6.34 -7.60 19.99
C LYS A 27 -6.23 -6.29 19.19
N ASN A 28 -5.17 -6.13 18.39
CA ASN A 28 -4.89 -4.90 17.67
C ASN A 28 -5.21 -5.03 16.17
N ARG A 29 -6.32 -5.70 15.82
CA ARG A 29 -6.69 -6.01 14.43
C ARG A 29 -6.75 -4.78 13.51
N GLU A 30 -7.44 -3.72 13.93
CA GLU A 30 -7.57 -2.49 13.12
C GLU A 30 -6.21 -1.87 12.80
N ASP A 31 -5.33 -1.89 13.78
CA ASP A 31 -3.99 -1.37 13.69
C ASP A 31 -3.09 -2.25 12.81
N MET A 32 -3.33 -3.57 12.75
CA MET A 32 -2.67 -4.46 11.79
C MET A 32 -3.13 -4.22 10.34
N LEU A 33 -4.40 -3.84 10.14
CA LEU A 33 -5.00 -3.61 8.81
C LEU A 33 -4.69 -2.23 8.24
N SER A 34 -4.34 -1.26 9.06
CA SER A 34 -4.05 0.12 8.63
C SER A 34 -2.97 0.20 7.55
N ALA A 35 -3.24 0.94 6.48
CA ALA A 35 -2.32 1.21 5.37
C ALA A 35 -1.13 2.11 5.78
N SER A 36 -1.25 2.89 6.85
CA SER A 36 -0.25 3.87 7.27
C SER A 36 0.88 3.29 8.11
N ASN A 37 0.80 2.00 8.48
CA ASN A 37 1.79 1.37 9.34
C ASN A 37 2.25 -0.01 8.82
N ASN A 38 3.37 -0.47 9.37
CA ASN A 38 4.02 -1.73 9.02
C ASN A 38 3.95 -2.75 10.17
N LYS A 39 2.97 -2.64 11.06
CA LYS A 39 2.94 -3.45 12.31
C LYS A 39 2.82 -4.95 12.04
N LEU A 40 2.07 -5.34 11.00
CA LEU A 40 2.00 -6.74 10.58
C LEU A 40 3.37 -7.29 10.17
N THR A 41 4.18 -6.47 9.48
CA THR A 41 5.56 -6.80 9.11
C THR A 41 6.46 -6.92 10.35
N GLU A 42 6.33 -5.99 11.31
CA GLU A 42 7.10 -6.07 12.57
C GLU A 42 6.81 -7.33 13.37
N VAL A 43 5.56 -7.81 13.36
CA VAL A 43 5.17 -9.08 13.99
C VAL A 43 5.89 -10.24 13.31
N LEU A 44 5.89 -10.28 11.98
CA LEU A 44 6.57 -11.32 11.21
C LEU A 44 8.10 -11.30 11.43
N GLU A 45 8.71 -10.12 11.54
CA GLU A 45 10.12 -9.99 11.88
C GLU A 45 10.44 -10.52 13.28
N LYS A 46 9.58 -10.24 14.27
CA LYS A 46 9.70 -10.79 15.63
C LYS A 46 9.55 -12.30 15.62
N ALA A 47 8.58 -12.84 14.88
CA ALA A 47 8.40 -14.27 14.70
C ALA A 47 9.63 -14.93 14.07
N ASN A 48 10.18 -14.36 13.00
CA ASN A 48 11.37 -14.87 12.32
C ASN A 48 12.60 -14.89 13.24
N LYS A 49 12.74 -13.90 14.13
CA LYS A 49 13.79 -13.90 15.18
C LYS A 49 13.58 -15.02 16.19
N LEU A 50 12.35 -15.26 16.64
CA LEU A 50 12.02 -16.36 17.56
C LEU A 50 12.25 -17.74 16.93
N PHE A 51 11.95 -17.86 15.63
CA PHE A 51 12.06 -19.11 14.89
C PHE A 51 13.50 -19.68 14.90
N GLN A 52 14.52 -18.82 14.94
CA GLN A 52 15.93 -19.25 15.03
C GLN A 52 16.23 -20.08 16.29
N ASP A 53 15.46 -19.87 17.36
CA ASP A 53 15.60 -20.55 18.64
C ASP A 53 14.62 -21.73 18.80
N VAL A 54 13.75 -22.00 17.82
CA VAL A 54 12.77 -23.10 17.87
C VAL A 54 13.46 -24.45 17.69
N ARG A 55 13.25 -25.37 18.65
CA ARG A 55 13.87 -26.71 18.63
C ARG A 55 12.86 -27.85 18.69
N GLN A 56 11.59 -27.56 19.06
CA GLN A 56 10.59 -28.59 19.26
C GLN A 56 9.28 -28.34 18.50
N PRO A 57 8.54 -29.42 18.13
CA PRO A 57 7.25 -29.31 17.45
C PRO A 57 6.23 -28.45 18.19
N ARG A 58 6.30 -28.39 19.52
CA ARG A 58 5.36 -27.62 20.34
C ARG A 58 5.52 -26.11 20.16
N GLU A 59 6.72 -25.61 19.92
CA GLU A 59 6.97 -24.20 19.57
C GLU A 59 6.66 -23.95 18.10
N ALA A 60 7.07 -24.86 17.22
CA ALA A 60 6.77 -24.76 15.78
C ALA A 60 5.25 -24.74 15.50
N ALA A 61 4.44 -25.43 16.30
CA ALA A 61 2.99 -25.36 16.22
C ALA A 61 2.44 -23.96 16.55
N LEU A 62 3.04 -23.25 17.51
CA LEU A 62 2.66 -21.87 17.82
C LEU A 62 3.12 -20.90 16.75
N ASP A 63 4.30 -21.12 16.17
CA ASP A 63 4.80 -20.36 15.03
C ASP A 63 3.86 -20.49 13.81
N ALA A 64 3.49 -21.72 13.46
CA ALA A 64 2.52 -21.99 12.40
C ALA A 64 1.16 -21.34 12.70
N GLN A 65 0.69 -21.41 13.95
CA GLN A 65 -0.55 -20.74 14.35
C GLN A 65 -0.47 -19.22 14.17
N LEU A 66 0.65 -18.60 14.56
CA LEU A 66 0.88 -17.17 14.35
C LEU A 66 0.85 -16.85 12.85
N LEU A 67 1.55 -17.63 12.02
CA LEU A 67 1.60 -17.44 10.57
C LEU A 67 0.20 -17.47 9.93
N VAL A 68 -0.66 -18.42 10.33
CA VAL A 68 -2.04 -18.48 9.86
C VAL A 68 -2.78 -17.17 10.16
N VAL A 69 -2.78 -16.73 11.44
CA VAL A 69 -3.47 -15.50 11.85
C VAL A 69 -2.92 -14.27 11.13
N THR A 70 -1.60 -14.17 10.98
CA THR A 70 -0.98 -13.03 10.27
C THR A 70 -1.26 -13.07 8.77
N THR A 71 -1.40 -14.26 8.17
CA THR A 71 -1.69 -14.40 6.73
C THR A 71 -3.13 -14.00 6.44
N ASP A 72 -4.09 -14.38 7.29
CA ASP A 72 -5.48 -13.96 7.16
C ASP A 72 -5.59 -12.44 7.19
N LEU A 73 -4.91 -11.78 8.14
CA LEU A 73 -4.83 -10.32 8.21
C LEU A 73 -4.08 -9.69 7.04
N GLY A 74 -3.02 -10.35 6.56
CA GLY A 74 -2.27 -9.91 5.39
C GLY A 74 -3.13 -9.92 4.13
N ASN A 75 -3.93 -10.97 3.94
CA ASN A 75 -4.87 -11.09 2.83
C ASN A 75 -5.96 -9.99 2.89
N GLU A 76 -6.48 -9.73 4.08
CA GLU A 76 -7.46 -8.66 4.29
C GLU A 76 -6.86 -7.27 4.07
N LYS A 77 -5.67 -6.99 4.60
CA LYS A 77 -4.95 -5.73 4.34
C LYS A 77 -4.66 -5.55 2.86
N ALA A 78 -4.21 -6.60 2.17
CA ALA A 78 -3.99 -6.56 0.72
C ALA A 78 -5.29 -6.30 -0.04
N SER A 79 -6.40 -6.90 0.39
CA SER A 79 -7.73 -6.67 -0.19
C SER A 79 -8.18 -5.23 0.02
N GLN A 80 -7.95 -4.63 1.19
CA GLN A 80 -8.26 -3.23 1.48
C GLN A 80 -7.42 -2.26 0.64
N LEU A 81 -6.11 -2.48 0.57
CA LEU A 81 -5.21 -1.69 -0.28
C LEU A 81 -5.59 -1.79 -1.76
N SER A 82 -6.00 -2.98 -2.20
CA SER A 82 -6.47 -3.19 -3.57
C SER A 82 -7.82 -2.52 -3.82
N ALA A 83 -8.72 -2.51 -2.84
CA ALA A 83 -10.00 -1.82 -2.93
C ALA A 83 -9.83 -0.28 -2.95
N GLU A 84 -8.92 0.28 -2.15
CA GLU A 84 -8.52 1.69 -2.23
C GLU A 84 -7.93 2.04 -3.60
N GLY A 85 -7.15 1.12 -4.20
CA GLY A 85 -6.65 1.25 -5.57
C GLY A 85 -7.72 1.07 -6.66
N ALA A 86 -8.82 0.36 -6.36
CA ALA A 86 -9.91 0.10 -7.29
C ALA A 86 -10.90 1.28 -7.41
N SER A 87 -10.94 2.20 -6.45
CA SER A 87 -11.65 3.47 -6.59
C SER A 87 -10.77 4.54 -7.25
N PHE A 88 -10.26 4.26 -8.45
CA PHE A 88 -9.65 5.32 -9.26
C PHE A 88 -10.77 6.23 -9.77
N ASP A 89 -10.95 7.37 -9.09
CA ASP A 89 -11.82 8.42 -9.57
C ASP A 89 -11.11 9.20 -10.70
N SER A 90 -11.34 8.74 -11.93
CA SER A 90 -10.81 9.36 -13.15
C SER A 90 -11.18 10.84 -13.26
N VAL A 91 -12.35 11.22 -12.76
CA VAL A 91 -12.84 12.60 -12.82
C VAL A 91 -12.06 13.46 -11.83
N ALA A 92 -11.97 13.04 -10.56
CA ALA A 92 -11.16 13.75 -9.56
C ALA A 92 -9.69 13.83 -10.00
N PHE A 93 -9.11 12.74 -10.49
CA PHE A 93 -7.73 12.75 -11.01
C PHE A 93 -7.55 13.79 -12.12
N THR A 94 -8.46 13.83 -13.09
CA THR A 94 -8.40 14.78 -14.20
C THR A 94 -8.52 16.23 -13.71
N GLU A 95 -9.40 16.53 -12.76
CA GLU A 95 -9.53 17.88 -12.18
C GLU A 95 -8.27 18.31 -11.40
N HIS A 96 -7.67 17.40 -10.64
CA HIS A 96 -6.41 17.67 -9.94
C HIS A 96 -5.26 17.88 -10.92
N LEU A 97 -5.19 17.07 -11.98
CA LEU A 97 -4.17 17.19 -13.02
C LEU A 97 -4.28 18.54 -13.75
N LEU A 98 -5.50 18.93 -14.14
CA LEU A 98 -5.77 20.23 -14.76
C LEU A 98 -5.36 21.38 -13.83
N SER A 99 -5.73 21.29 -12.55
CA SER A 99 -5.34 22.27 -11.54
C SER A 99 -3.82 22.37 -11.38
N TYR A 100 -3.11 21.24 -11.32
CA TYR A 100 -1.64 21.18 -11.26
C TYR A 100 -0.99 21.79 -12.51
N MET A 101 -1.60 21.62 -13.68
CA MET A 101 -1.17 22.23 -14.94
C MET A 101 -1.57 23.71 -15.06
N GLY A 102 -2.26 24.28 -14.06
CA GLY A 102 -2.70 25.68 -14.07
C GLY A 102 -3.88 25.94 -15.02
N LEU A 103 -4.59 24.90 -15.45
CA LEU A 103 -5.74 24.98 -16.34
C LEU A 103 -7.02 25.09 -15.54
N LYS A 104 -7.87 26.07 -15.89
CA LYS A 104 -9.21 26.23 -15.34
C LYS A 104 -10.23 26.00 -16.44
N ARG A 105 -11.28 25.25 -16.15
CA ARG A 105 -12.41 25.08 -17.06
C ARG A 105 -13.20 26.37 -17.17
N LEU A 106 -13.61 26.70 -18.39
CA LEU A 106 -14.48 27.83 -18.71
C LEU A 106 -15.93 27.36 -18.56
N THR A 107 -16.73 28.11 -17.79
CA THR A 107 -18.18 27.99 -17.79
C THR A 107 -18.71 28.96 -18.83
N ASN A 108 -19.47 28.47 -19.83
CA ASN A 108 -20.15 29.38 -20.74
C ASN A 108 -21.14 30.21 -19.91
N GLY A 109 -20.88 31.50 -19.77
CA GLY A 109 -21.91 32.44 -19.40
C GLY A 109 -22.89 32.53 -20.56
N GLU A 110 -24.19 32.42 -20.23
CA GLU A 110 -25.35 32.73 -21.08
C GLU A 110 -25.92 31.54 -21.89
N ASP A 111 -26.98 30.98 -21.29
CA ASP A 111 -28.20 30.42 -21.87
C ASP A 111 -28.14 29.28 -22.90
N GLY A 112 -28.73 28.13 -22.53
CA GLY A 112 -29.25 27.16 -23.48
C GLY A 112 -28.96 25.70 -23.11
N GLN A 113 -29.96 25.08 -22.47
CA GLN A 113 -30.21 23.64 -22.39
C GLN A 113 -29.40 22.77 -23.39
N GLN A 114 -28.56 21.86 -22.89
CA GLN A 114 -28.45 20.48 -23.38
C GLN A 114 -27.49 19.61 -22.55
N ASN A 115 -28.07 18.53 -22.03
CA ASN A 115 -27.50 17.26 -21.59
C ASN A 115 -25.99 17.03 -21.85
N GLY A 116 -25.24 16.78 -20.77
CA GLY A 116 -24.11 15.84 -20.81
C GLY A 116 -22.77 16.28 -20.21
N ALA A 117 -22.48 17.57 -20.10
CA ALA A 117 -21.16 18.02 -19.64
C ALA A 117 -21.26 18.88 -18.37
N ALA A 118 -21.36 18.24 -17.20
CA ALA A 118 -21.29 18.92 -15.90
C ALA A 118 -19.92 19.58 -15.62
N PHE A 119 -18.89 19.25 -16.42
CA PHE A 119 -17.55 19.80 -16.34
C PHE A 119 -17.34 20.73 -17.54
N GLY A 120 -17.21 22.04 -17.31
CA GLY A 120 -17.04 23.05 -18.36
C GLY A 120 -15.90 22.79 -19.35
N TYR A 121 -15.79 23.65 -20.36
CA TYR A 121 -14.85 23.47 -21.47
C TYR A 121 -13.42 23.86 -21.10
N LEU A 122 -12.42 23.25 -21.74
CA LEU A 122 -11.04 23.70 -21.62
C LEU A 122 -10.78 24.90 -22.55
N PRO A 123 -9.90 25.84 -22.18
CA PRO A 123 -9.40 26.87 -23.09
C PRO A 123 -8.80 26.27 -24.38
N GLN A 124 -8.90 26.99 -25.49
CA GLN A 124 -8.41 26.50 -26.80
C GLN A 124 -6.91 26.18 -26.81
N ASP A 125 -6.13 26.84 -25.95
CA ASP A 125 -4.69 26.64 -25.78
C ASP A 125 -4.32 25.59 -24.70
N ALA A 126 -5.31 24.92 -24.11
CA ALA A 126 -5.08 24.00 -22.99
C ALA A 126 -4.10 22.88 -23.35
N TRP A 127 -4.28 22.23 -24.51
CA TRP A 127 -3.38 21.16 -24.95
C TRP A 127 -1.95 21.62 -25.18
N GLN A 128 -1.74 22.87 -25.60
CA GLN A 128 -0.40 23.44 -25.76
C GLN A 128 0.29 23.65 -24.41
N LYS A 129 -0.44 24.15 -23.40
CA LYS A 129 0.06 24.29 -22.03
C LYS A 129 0.42 22.94 -21.40
N VAL A 130 -0.44 21.93 -21.58
CA VAL A 130 -0.14 20.55 -21.15
C VAL A 130 1.15 20.04 -21.81
N ALA A 131 1.26 20.20 -23.13
CA ALA A 131 2.43 19.74 -23.88
C ALA A 131 3.74 20.39 -23.39
N GLN A 132 3.76 21.72 -23.20
CA GLN A 132 4.94 22.43 -22.67
C GLN A 132 5.34 21.96 -21.26
N ARG A 133 4.36 21.65 -20.41
CA ARG A 133 4.65 21.16 -19.05
C ARG A 133 5.21 19.73 -19.09
N ALA A 134 4.62 18.88 -19.93
CA ALA A 134 4.97 17.48 -20.06
C ALA A 134 6.30 17.25 -20.79
N GLU A 135 6.73 18.17 -21.67
CA GLU A 135 8.01 18.12 -22.38
C GLU A 135 9.20 17.89 -21.43
N ASN A 136 9.18 18.53 -20.26
CA ASN A 136 10.23 18.39 -19.24
C ASN A 136 10.25 17.01 -18.56
N CYS A 137 9.17 16.24 -18.69
CA CYS A 137 9.03 14.91 -18.10
C CYS A 137 9.44 13.80 -19.09
N PHE A 138 9.48 14.10 -20.40
CA PHE A 138 9.94 13.16 -21.40
C PHE A 138 11.46 13.28 -21.55
N ARG A 139 12.17 12.17 -21.36
CA ARG A 139 13.57 12.10 -21.82
C ARG A 139 13.55 12.05 -23.34
N ALA A 140 14.29 12.94 -23.99
CA ALA A 140 14.50 12.86 -25.43
C ALA A 140 15.07 11.46 -25.75
N ALA A 141 14.41 10.75 -26.66
CA ALA A 141 14.94 9.49 -27.17
C ALA A 141 16.31 9.78 -27.82
N PRO A 142 17.35 8.96 -27.57
CA PRO A 142 18.63 9.14 -28.22
C PRO A 142 18.45 9.16 -29.74
N SER A 143 19.05 10.13 -30.42
CA SER A 143 19.01 10.18 -31.87
C SER A 143 19.82 8.99 -32.43
N PHE A 144 19.14 7.99 -32.98
CA PHE A 144 19.81 6.96 -33.77
C PHE A 144 20.18 7.58 -35.13
N HIS A 145 21.48 7.76 -35.36
CA HIS A 145 21.99 7.98 -36.70
C HIS A 145 22.08 6.61 -37.39
N TYR A 146 21.27 6.40 -38.42
CA TYR A 146 21.46 5.29 -39.34
C TYR A 146 22.60 5.68 -40.29
N MET A 147 23.66 4.86 -40.33
CA MET A 147 24.68 4.93 -41.39
C MET A 147 24.16 4.24 -42.65
#